data_AF-A0A354ZFY3-F1
#
_entry.id   AF-A0A354ZFY3-F1
#
_cell.length_a   1.000
_cell.length_b   1.000
_cell.length_c   1.000
_cell.angle_alpha   90.00
_cell.angle_beta   90.00
_cell.angle_gamma   90.00
#
_symmetry.space_group_name_H-M   'P 1'
#
loop_
_entity.id
_entity.type
_entity.pdbx_description
1 polymer ?
#
loop_
_entity_poly.entity_id
_entity_poly.type
_entity_poly.pdbx_seq_one_letter_code
_entity_poly.pdbx_strand_id
1 'polypeptide(L)'
;EEQYLPFFYPERVTVADWAPGALFVIDEPARVEEALDGYEADVRETYASLLQAGMVLSSQAESYLGAADVQASIGNRQTVSISLLSRDMGTGHAPIIAPVKQADLYAGRFEDLIHDIKKYRKRQYRVVCTVSTSDRRDRFAETLEDSGVPVTKLTDLADVPAKGSVSVIAAEMTSGFQYPDIRLLLLTDAEIYGRQKKRRLFAAAEEGARIASYTDLVPGDYVVHVNHGVG
;
A
#
# COMPACT_ATOMS: atom_id res chain seq x y z
N GLU A 1 15.69 -2.89 -26.41
CA GLU A 1 15.71 -1.49 -26.89
C GLU A 1 16.15 -0.50 -25.81
N GLU A 2 15.77 -0.67 -24.55
CA GLU A 2 16.13 0.27 -23.46
C GLU A 2 17.63 0.32 -23.08
N GLN A 3 18.41 -0.74 -23.36
CA GLN A 3 19.84 -0.80 -23.03
C GLN A 3 20.73 0.15 -23.83
N TYR A 4 20.19 0.87 -24.82
CA TYR A 4 20.92 1.85 -25.63
C TYR A 4 20.55 3.30 -25.30
N LEU A 5 19.72 3.54 -24.28
CA LEU A 5 19.28 4.87 -23.88
C LEU A 5 20.44 5.88 -23.72
N PRO A 6 21.58 5.54 -23.08
CA PRO A 6 22.69 6.48 -22.89
C PRO A 6 23.33 6.97 -24.19
N PHE A 7 23.14 6.28 -25.31
CA PHE A 7 23.68 6.69 -26.62
C PHE A 7 22.78 7.70 -27.35
N PHE A 8 21.49 7.72 -27.04
CA PHE A 8 20.51 8.59 -27.69
C PHE A 8 20.10 9.77 -26.81
N TYR A 9 20.20 9.61 -25.49
CA TYR A 9 19.79 10.62 -24.51
C TYR A 9 20.97 10.98 -23.62
N PRO A 10 21.54 12.19 -23.77
CA PRO A 10 22.70 12.62 -22.97
C PRO A 10 22.32 12.97 -21.53
N GLU A 11 21.04 13.23 -21.27
CA GLU A 11 20.53 13.56 -19.94
C GLU A 11 19.59 12.48 -19.43
N ARG A 12 19.72 12.14 -18.15
CA ARG A 12 18.83 11.23 -17.44
C ARG A 12 17.84 12.07 -16.65
N VAL A 13 16.55 11.81 -16.86
CA VAL A 13 15.47 12.47 -16.11
C VAL A 13 14.87 11.49 -15.12
N THR A 14 14.49 12.00 -13.96
CA THR A 14 13.84 11.27 -12.88
C THR A 14 12.33 11.51 -12.90
N VAL A 15 11.57 10.67 -12.20
CA VAL A 15 10.13 10.93 -11.98
C VAL A 15 9.89 12.28 -11.29
N ALA A 16 10.84 12.73 -10.47
CA ALA A 16 10.73 14.00 -9.80
C ALA A 16 10.71 15.16 -10.81
N ASP A 17 11.46 15.09 -11.91
CA ASP A 17 11.55 16.17 -12.91
C ASP A 17 10.22 16.48 -13.60
N TRP A 18 9.32 15.49 -13.67
CA TRP A 18 7.97 15.65 -14.19
C TRP A 18 7.00 16.36 -13.23
N ALA A 19 7.41 16.57 -11.97
CA ALA A 19 6.58 17.12 -10.90
C ALA A 19 7.32 18.18 -10.06
N PRO A 20 7.75 19.32 -10.66
CA PRO A 20 8.63 20.31 -10.02
C PRO A 20 8.06 20.94 -8.74
N GLY A 21 6.74 21.07 -8.63
CA GLY A 21 6.05 21.65 -7.46
C GLY A 21 5.41 20.64 -6.52
N ALA A 22 5.64 19.34 -6.71
CA ALA A 22 4.98 18.32 -5.90
C ALA A 22 5.58 18.19 -4.50
N LEU A 23 4.72 17.82 -3.55
CA LEU A 23 5.12 17.31 -2.24
C LEU A 23 5.47 15.83 -2.37
N PHE A 24 6.67 15.45 -1.94
CA PHE A 24 7.10 14.06 -1.88
C PHE A 24 6.75 13.49 -0.51
N VAL A 25 5.97 12.40 -0.48
CA VAL A 25 5.65 11.67 0.74
C VAL A 25 6.42 10.36 0.74
N ILE A 26 7.35 10.21 1.68
CA ILE A 26 8.23 9.04 1.79
C ILE A 26 7.76 8.19 2.97
N ASP A 27 7.16 7.04 2.68
CA ASP A 27 6.75 6.05 3.67
C ASP A 27 7.92 5.12 4.01
N GLU A 28 8.27 5.05 5.29
CA GLU A 28 9.42 4.32 5.84
C GLU A 28 10.75 4.63 5.11
N PRO A 29 11.29 5.87 5.23
CA PRO A 29 12.46 6.33 4.49
C PRO A 29 13.70 5.42 4.61
N ALA A 30 13.95 4.84 5.78
CA ALA A 30 15.07 3.91 5.97
C ALA A 30 14.91 2.62 5.15
N ARG A 31 13.68 2.14 4.97
CA ARG A 31 13.40 0.97 4.12
C ARG A 31 13.51 1.31 2.64
N VAL A 32 13.16 2.55 2.27
CA VAL A 32 13.36 3.05 0.89
C VAL A 32 14.85 3.11 0.57
N GLU A 33 15.67 3.64 1.49
CA GLU A 33 17.12 3.68 1.35
C GLU A 33 17.72 2.27 1.21
N GLU A 34 17.38 1.35 2.11
CA GLU A 34 17.82 -0.05 2.05
C GLU A 34 17.41 -0.74 0.72
N ALA A 35 16.21 -0.47 0.23
CA ALA A 35 15.73 -1.02 -1.04
C ALA A 35 16.48 -0.44 -2.26
N LEU A 36 16.81 0.86 -2.23
CA LEU A 36 17.60 1.50 -3.29
C LEU A 36 19.03 0.96 -3.31
N ASP A 37 19.68 0.84 -2.15
CA ASP A 37 21.02 0.29 -2.03
C ASP A 37 21.09 -1.17 -2.49
N GLY A 38 20.10 -1.98 -2.11
CA GLY A 38 19.97 -3.37 -2.56
C GLY A 38 19.80 -3.47 -4.08
N TYR A 39 18.90 -2.66 -4.65
CA TYR A 39 18.70 -2.62 -6.10
C TYR A 39 19.96 -2.20 -6.86
N GLU A 40 20.68 -1.18 -6.38
CA GLU A 40 21.93 -0.73 -6.99
C GLU A 40 23.03 -1.81 -6.94
N ALA A 41 23.11 -2.55 -5.82
CA ALA A 41 24.03 -3.67 -5.70
C ALA A 41 23.71 -4.79 -6.71
N ASP A 42 22.44 -5.18 -6.84
CA ASP A 42 21.97 -6.20 -7.78
C ASP A 42 22.26 -5.80 -9.24
N VAL A 43 22.01 -4.53 -9.61
CA VAL A 43 22.32 -3.99 -10.93
C VAL A 43 23.81 -4.06 -11.20
N ARG A 44 24.65 -3.63 -10.24
CA ARG A 44 26.11 -3.64 -10.38
C ARG A 44 26.66 -5.06 -10.52
N GLU A 45 26.17 -6.02 -9.76
CA GLU A 45 26.59 -7.43 -9.87
C GLU A 45 26.21 -8.03 -11.24
N THR A 46 24.98 -7.76 -11.69
CA THR A 46 24.49 -8.20 -13.00
C THR A 46 25.34 -7.61 -14.13
N TYR A 47 25.58 -6.30 -14.13
CA TYR A 47 26.38 -5.64 -15.17
C TYR A 47 27.86 -6.03 -15.12
N ALA A 48 28.44 -6.25 -13.93
CA ALA A 48 29.80 -6.76 -13.82
C ALA A 48 29.94 -8.13 -14.51
N SER A 49 28.97 -9.03 -14.31
CA SER A 49 28.93 -10.34 -14.94
C SER A 49 28.78 -10.25 -16.47
N LEU A 50 27.88 -9.39 -16.96
CA LEU A 50 27.66 -9.18 -18.39
C LEU A 50 28.87 -8.53 -19.09
N LEU A 51 29.54 -7.59 -18.42
CA LEU A 51 30.77 -6.95 -18.93
C LEU A 51 31.91 -7.96 -19.04
N GLN A 52 32.10 -8.81 -18.03
CA GLN A 52 33.10 -9.88 -18.06
C GLN A 52 32.84 -10.89 -19.18
N ALA A 53 31.57 -11.18 -19.46
CA ALA A 53 31.16 -12.06 -20.56
C ALA A 53 31.22 -11.39 -21.94
N GLY A 54 31.52 -10.08 -22.03
CA GLY A 54 31.54 -9.33 -23.29
C GLY A 54 30.15 -9.12 -23.91
N MET A 55 29.09 -9.20 -23.11
CA MET A 55 27.70 -9.15 -23.57
C MET A 55 27.11 -7.73 -23.58
N VAL A 56 27.73 -6.79 -22.87
CA VAL A 56 27.30 -5.38 -22.79
C VAL A 56 28.51 -4.43 -22.85
N LEU A 57 28.26 -3.18 -23.23
CA LEU A 57 29.23 -2.08 -23.18
C LEU A 57 29.15 -1.35 -21.83
N SER A 58 30.25 -0.75 -21.39
CA SER A 58 30.34 -0.05 -20.11
C SER A 58 29.30 1.07 -19.97
N SER A 59 29.03 1.80 -21.05
CA SER A 59 28.04 2.89 -21.06
C SER A 59 26.60 2.39 -20.88
N GLN A 60 26.31 1.12 -21.15
CA GLN A 60 24.95 0.58 -20.93
C GLN A 60 24.62 0.48 -19.44
N ALA A 61 25.64 0.37 -18.57
CA ALA A 61 25.47 0.43 -17.12
C ALA A 61 25.00 1.81 -16.63
N GLU A 62 25.23 2.88 -17.40
CA GLU A 62 24.81 4.25 -17.06
C GLU A 62 23.31 4.47 -17.23
N SER A 63 22.58 3.50 -17.80
CA SER A 63 21.13 3.57 -18.05
C SER A 63 20.30 3.63 -16.77
N TYR A 64 20.85 3.19 -15.63
CA TYR A 64 20.14 3.17 -14.35
C TYR A 64 20.60 4.31 -13.45
N LEU A 65 19.65 4.83 -12.66
CA LEU A 65 19.92 5.81 -11.62
C LEU A 65 20.30 5.07 -10.34
N GLY A 66 21.40 5.50 -9.70
CA GLY A 66 21.79 4.99 -8.38
C GLY A 66 20.94 5.58 -7.26
N ALA A 67 21.10 5.06 -6.05
CA ALA A 67 20.45 5.56 -4.84
C ALA A 67 20.75 7.07 -4.64
N ALA A 68 22.00 7.47 -4.85
CA ALA A 68 22.44 8.86 -4.75
C ALA A 68 21.75 9.78 -5.78
N ASP A 69 21.55 9.31 -7.02
CA ASP A 69 20.88 10.08 -8.06
C ASP A 69 19.41 10.31 -7.68
N VAL A 70 18.72 9.27 -7.19
CA VAL A 70 17.33 9.35 -6.73
C VAL A 70 17.20 10.29 -5.53
N GLN A 71 18.07 10.15 -4.53
CA GLN A 71 18.09 11.02 -3.36
C GLN A 71 18.33 12.48 -3.74
N ALA A 72 19.31 12.75 -4.61
CA ALA A 72 19.61 14.09 -5.09
C ALA A 72 18.42 14.73 -5.84
N SER A 73 17.68 13.93 -6.61
CA SER A 73 16.50 14.41 -7.35
C SER A 73 15.36 14.91 -6.45
N ILE A 74 15.27 14.37 -5.23
CA ILE A 74 14.23 14.70 -4.24
C ILE A 74 14.74 15.69 -3.19
N GLY A 75 16.05 15.71 -2.88
CA GLY A 75 16.62 16.42 -1.74
C GLY A 75 16.38 17.93 -1.70
N ASN A 76 16.19 18.58 -2.85
CA ASN A 76 15.87 20.01 -2.95
C ASN A 76 14.36 20.33 -2.96
N ARG A 77 13.50 19.33 -2.71
CA ARG A 77 12.05 19.42 -2.85
C ARG A 77 11.35 19.31 -1.50
N GLN A 78 10.12 19.82 -1.45
CA GLN A 78 9.30 19.68 -0.26
C GLN A 78 9.00 18.19 -0.02
N THR A 79 9.38 17.71 1.17
CA THR A 79 9.30 16.29 1.52
C THR A 79 8.66 16.12 2.89
N VAL A 80 7.79 15.14 3.03
CA VAL A 80 7.24 14.65 4.30
C VAL A 80 7.56 13.17 4.42
N SER A 81 8.24 12.80 5.49
CA SER A 81 8.56 11.40 5.77
C SER A 81 7.65 10.84 6.86
N ILE A 82 7.20 9.61 6.69
CA ILE A 82 6.35 8.89 7.64
C ILE A 82 7.11 7.64 8.07
N SER A 83 7.17 7.37 9.37
CA SER A 83 7.71 6.12 9.90
C SER A 83 6.99 5.74 11.18
N LEU A 84 6.82 4.43 11.40
CA LEU A 84 6.23 3.88 12.61
C LEU A 84 7.11 4.07 13.85
N LEU A 85 8.44 4.15 13.66
CA LEU A 85 9.39 4.35 14.73
C LEU A 85 10.00 5.74 14.62
N SER A 86 9.90 6.53 15.68
CA SER A 86 10.60 7.81 15.75
C SER A 86 12.10 7.55 15.68
N ARG A 87 12.68 7.89 14.54
CA ARG A 87 14.13 7.94 14.33
C ARG A 87 14.51 9.37 14.07
N ASP A 88 15.68 9.77 14.55
CA ASP A 88 16.29 10.99 14.07
C ASP A 88 16.62 10.79 12.59
N MET A 89 15.98 11.59 11.74
CA MET A 89 16.14 11.53 10.30
C MET A 89 17.20 12.50 9.80
N GLY A 90 17.94 13.18 10.70
CA GLY A 90 18.99 14.13 10.32
C GLY A 90 18.46 15.36 9.56
N THR A 91 17.14 15.57 9.53
CA THR A 91 16.49 16.67 8.80
C THR A 91 16.58 18.01 9.52
N GLY A 92 17.13 18.04 10.75
CA GLY A 92 17.20 19.23 11.59
C GLY A 92 15.84 19.69 12.16
N HIS A 93 14.75 18.97 11.87
CA HIS A 93 13.41 19.25 12.37
C HIS A 93 13.00 18.18 13.39
N ALA A 94 12.38 18.62 14.49
CA ALA A 94 11.79 17.69 15.45
C ALA A 94 10.60 16.95 14.80
N PRO A 95 10.51 15.62 14.93
CA PRO A 95 9.42 14.86 14.34
C PRO A 95 8.08 15.18 15.03
N ILE A 96 7.01 15.16 14.26
CA ILE A 96 5.64 15.17 14.80
C ILE A 96 5.26 13.72 15.12
N ILE A 97 5.00 13.44 16.38
CA ILE A 97 4.61 12.10 16.85
C ILE A 97 3.09 12.03 16.93
N ALA A 98 2.49 11.15 16.11
CA ALA A 98 1.08 10.79 16.22
C ALA A 98 0.96 9.46 16.99
N PRO A 99 0.41 9.43 18.22
CA PRO A 99 0.25 8.21 19.02
C PRO A 99 -0.91 7.33 18.52
N VAL A 100 -0.89 6.99 17.25
CA VAL A 100 -1.86 6.10 16.60
C VAL A 100 -1.59 4.67 17.05
N LYS A 101 -2.65 3.96 17.44
CA LYS A 101 -2.57 2.54 17.80
C LYS A 101 -3.54 1.75 16.96
N GLN A 102 -3.27 0.47 16.75
CA GLN A 102 -4.23 -0.43 16.13
C GLN A 102 -5.52 -0.50 16.97
N ALA A 103 -6.66 -0.60 16.31
CA ALA A 103 -7.94 -0.78 16.98
C ALA A 103 -8.11 -2.24 17.45
N ASP A 104 -8.96 -2.42 18.47
CA ASP A 104 -9.26 -3.74 19.04
C ASP A 104 -10.06 -4.62 18.06
N LEU A 105 -9.81 -5.92 18.09
CA LEU A 105 -10.47 -6.92 17.24
C LEU A 105 -11.70 -7.53 17.95
N TYR A 106 -12.88 -7.33 17.38
CA TYR A 106 -14.14 -7.86 17.90
C TYR A 106 -14.54 -9.19 17.23
N ALA A 107 -14.21 -9.36 15.95
CA ALA A 107 -14.40 -10.62 15.21
C ALA A 107 -15.83 -11.21 15.37
N GLY A 108 -16.85 -10.37 15.21
CA GLY A 108 -18.26 -10.76 15.29
C GLY A 108 -18.85 -10.76 16.71
N ARG A 109 -18.06 -10.48 17.76
CA ARG A 109 -18.57 -10.27 19.12
C ARG A 109 -19.25 -8.91 19.24
N PHE A 110 -20.46 -8.79 18.70
CA PHE A 110 -21.21 -7.53 18.64
C PHE A 110 -21.56 -6.95 20.01
N GLU A 111 -21.83 -7.80 21.00
CA GLU A 111 -22.13 -7.34 22.36
C GLU A 111 -20.95 -6.57 22.97
N ASP A 112 -19.73 -7.12 22.83
CA ASP A 112 -18.49 -6.47 23.25
C ASP A 112 -18.27 -5.15 22.50
N LEU A 113 -18.45 -5.17 21.18
CA LEU A 113 -18.32 -3.99 20.32
C LEU A 113 -19.27 -2.87 20.74
N ILE A 114 -20.55 -3.17 20.91
CA ILE A 114 -21.56 -2.19 21.31
C ILE A 114 -21.24 -1.62 22.70
N HIS A 115 -20.83 -2.47 23.64
CA HIS A 115 -20.43 -2.05 24.98
C HIS A 115 -19.26 -1.08 24.93
N ASP A 116 -18.22 -1.38 24.16
CA ASP A 116 -17.05 -0.52 24.04
C ASP A 116 -17.34 0.76 23.26
N ILE A 117 -18.13 0.72 22.18
CA ILE A 117 -18.61 1.92 21.48
C ILE A 117 -19.33 2.86 22.46
N LYS A 118 -20.20 2.33 23.33
CA LYS A 118 -20.89 3.15 24.37
C LYS A 118 -19.90 3.77 25.35
N LYS A 119 -18.83 3.06 25.74
CA LYS A 119 -17.75 3.63 26.59
C LYS A 119 -16.97 4.72 25.87
N TYR A 120 -16.56 4.49 24.62
CA TYR A 120 -15.86 5.48 23.80
C TYR A 120 -16.72 6.74 23.61
N ARG A 121 -18.02 6.58 23.37
CA ARG A 121 -18.97 7.69 23.28
C ARG A 121 -19.02 8.54 24.55
N LYS A 122 -19.13 7.89 25.73
CA LYS A 122 -19.08 8.57 27.04
C LYS A 122 -17.76 9.33 27.25
N ARG A 123 -16.65 8.80 26.74
CA ARG A 123 -15.32 9.44 26.75
C ARG A 123 -15.14 10.50 25.66
N GLN A 124 -16.20 10.86 24.93
CA GLN A 124 -16.21 11.87 23.87
C GLN A 124 -15.32 11.50 22.67
N TYR A 125 -15.15 10.20 22.40
CA TYR A 125 -14.54 9.76 21.15
C TYR A 125 -15.49 9.93 19.98
N ARG A 126 -14.91 10.19 18.81
CA ARG A 126 -15.53 10.07 17.49
C ARG A 126 -15.31 8.63 17.06
N VAL A 127 -16.38 7.86 16.94
CA VAL A 127 -16.30 6.48 16.46
C VAL A 127 -16.73 6.47 15.00
N VAL A 128 -15.86 6.03 14.10
CA VAL A 128 -16.14 5.87 12.67
C VAL A 128 -16.02 4.40 12.34
N CYS A 129 -17.11 3.80 11.84
CA CYS A 129 -17.13 2.43 11.38
C CYS A 129 -17.22 2.41 9.86
N THR A 130 -16.17 1.91 9.20
CA THR A 130 -16.15 1.76 7.74
C THR A 130 -16.52 0.32 7.38
N VAL A 131 -17.44 0.16 6.44
CA VAL A 131 -17.82 -1.15 5.92
C VAL A 131 -17.74 -1.15 4.39
N SER A 132 -17.61 -2.33 3.80
CA SER A 132 -17.32 -2.50 2.37
C SER A 132 -18.43 -2.01 1.41
N THR A 133 -19.70 -2.02 1.81
CA THR A 133 -20.83 -1.65 0.92
C THR A 133 -21.88 -0.79 1.61
N SER A 134 -22.66 -0.05 0.83
CA SER A 134 -23.80 0.73 1.33
C SER A 134 -24.83 -0.13 2.06
N ASP A 135 -25.16 -1.31 1.52
CA ASP A 135 -26.13 -2.21 2.12
C ASP A 135 -25.65 -2.74 3.48
N ARG A 136 -24.35 -3.04 3.59
CA ARG A 136 -23.74 -3.41 4.87
C ARG A 136 -23.75 -2.24 5.85
N ARG A 137 -23.47 -1.02 5.37
CA ARG A 137 -23.54 0.21 6.19
C ARG A 137 -24.92 0.37 6.78
N ASP A 138 -25.96 0.21 5.97
CA ASP A 138 -27.35 0.41 6.39
C ASP A 138 -27.79 -0.63 7.42
N ARG A 139 -27.51 -1.91 7.17
CA ARG A 139 -27.78 -2.99 8.14
C ARG A 139 -27.00 -2.82 9.44
N PHE A 140 -25.74 -2.40 9.35
CA PHE A 140 -24.91 -2.19 10.54
C PHE A 140 -25.37 -0.97 11.34
N ALA A 141 -25.80 0.11 10.67
CA ALA A 141 -26.41 1.27 11.31
C ALA A 141 -27.66 0.87 12.10
N GLU A 142 -28.57 0.12 11.46
CA GLU A 142 -29.79 -0.41 12.10
C GLU A 142 -29.45 -1.23 13.34
N THR A 143 -28.48 -2.15 13.23
CA THR A 143 -28.03 -2.98 14.37
C THR A 143 -27.52 -2.15 15.55
N LEU A 144 -26.78 -1.08 15.28
CA LEU A 144 -26.29 -0.15 16.31
C LEU A 144 -27.44 0.66 16.93
N GLU A 145 -28.36 1.15 16.11
CA GLU A 145 -29.53 1.92 16.55
C GLU A 145 -30.47 1.10 17.42
N ASP A 146 -30.80 -0.14 17.01
CA ASP A 146 -31.58 -1.11 17.79
C ASP A 146 -30.93 -1.40 19.15
N SER A 147 -29.60 -1.31 19.20
CA SER A 147 -28.81 -1.49 20.42
C SER A 147 -28.69 -0.21 21.28
N GLY A 148 -29.41 0.86 20.93
CA GLY A 148 -29.42 2.14 21.65
C GLY A 148 -28.17 2.99 21.40
N VAL A 149 -27.53 2.84 20.23
CA VAL A 149 -26.42 3.66 19.79
C VAL A 149 -26.88 4.50 18.59
N PRO A 150 -27.15 5.81 18.78
CA PRO A 150 -27.48 6.69 17.65
C PRO A 150 -26.32 6.77 16.66
N VAL A 151 -26.61 6.62 15.37
CA VAL A 151 -25.62 6.60 14.30
C VAL A 151 -25.84 7.75 13.32
N THR A 152 -24.75 8.31 12.81
CA THR A 152 -24.78 9.23 11.66
C THR A 152 -24.17 8.54 10.44
N LYS A 153 -24.91 8.45 9.35
CA LYS A 153 -24.37 7.94 8.07
C LYS A 153 -23.57 9.07 7.42
N LEU A 154 -22.26 8.87 7.24
CA LEU A 154 -21.42 9.85 6.55
C LEU A 154 -21.50 9.66 5.04
N THR A 155 -21.31 10.76 4.33
CA THR A 155 -21.17 10.80 2.87
C THR A 155 -19.72 10.83 2.43
N ASP A 156 -18.86 11.51 3.20
CA ASP A 156 -17.44 11.64 2.94
C ASP A 156 -16.63 11.36 4.22
N LEU A 157 -15.41 10.82 4.07
CA LEU A 157 -14.46 10.67 5.18
C LEU A 157 -13.84 12.01 5.61
N ALA A 158 -13.87 13.02 4.75
CA ALA A 158 -13.46 14.38 5.07
C ALA A 158 -14.40 15.07 6.09
N ASP A 159 -15.64 14.59 6.20
CA ASP A 159 -16.62 15.11 7.16
C ASP A 159 -16.23 14.70 8.59
N VAL A 160 -15.62 15.61 9.32
CA VAL A 160 -15.16 15.35 10.70
C VAL A 160 -16.37 15.16 11.64
N PRO A 161 -16.55 13.97 12.25
CA PRO A 161 -17.68 13.73 13.12
C PRO A 161 -17.64 14.57 14.41
N ALA A 162 -18.81 14.81 14.99
CA ALA A 162 -18.92 15.48 16.29
C ALA A 162 -18.31 14.63 17.41
N LYS A 163 -17.78 15.27 18.46
CA LYS A 163 -17.29 14.55 19.65
C LYS A 163 -18.43 13.72 20.27
N GLY A 164 -18.12 12.49 20.65
CA GLY A 164 -19.13 11.58 21.21
C GLY A 164 -20.16 11.09 20.20
N SER A 165 -19.91 11.20 18.90
CA SER A 165 -20.76 10.60 17.87
C SER A 165 -20.27 9.22 17.46
N VAL A 166 -21.20 8.43 16.91
CA VAL A 166 -20.91 7.19 16.20
C VAL A 166 -21.37 7.39 14.77
N SER A 167 -20.48 7.09 13.83
CA SER A 167 -20.69 7.33 12.43
C SER A 167 -20.36 6.07 11.63
N VAL A 168 -21.13 5.83 10.56
CA VAL A 168 -20.91 4.70 9.65
C VAL A 168 -20.75 5.21 8.23
N ILE A 169 -19.87 4.57 7.46
CA ILE A 169 -19.64 4.92 6.06
C ILE A 169 -19.28 3.69 5.24
N ALA A 170 -19.67 3.70 3.96
CA ALA A 170 -19.21 2.71 3.00
C ALA A 170 -17.87 3.16 2.43
N ALA A 171 -16.76 2.52 2.85
CA ALA A 171 -15.42 2.84 2.40
C ALA A 171 -14.50 1.62 2.56
N GLU A 172 -13.61 1.41 1.60
CA GLU A 172 -12.60 0.36 1.69
C GLU A 172 -11.40 0.83 2.50
N MET A 173 -11.17 0.18 3.64
CA MET A 173 -9.99 0.40 4.48
C MET A 173 -9.42 -0.95 4.93
N THR A 174 -8.10 -1.02 5.06
CA THR A 174 -7.40 -2.29 5.33
C THR A 174 -7.39 -2.66 6.82
N SER A 175 -7.40 -1.66 7.70
CA SER A 175 -7.33 -1.85 9.15
C SER A 175 -7.83 -0.63 9.90
N GLY A 176 -8.41 -0.89 11.07
CA GLY A 176 -8.83 0.14 12.01
C GLY A 176 -7.70 0.62 12.91
N PHE A 177 -7.86 1.83 13.44
CA PHE A 177 -6.91 2.45 14.36
C PHE A 177 -7.62 3.36 15.37
N GLN A 178 -6.94 3.68 16.45
CA GLN A 178 -7.34 4.71 17.40
C GLN A 178 -6.28 5.80 17.46
N TYR A 179 -6.74 7.05 17.56
CA TYR A 179 -5.90 8.21 17.81
C TYR A 179 -6.41 8.92 19.08
N PRO A 180 -5.79 8.65 20.25
CA PRO A 180 -6.24 9.18 21.53
C PRO A 180 -6.26 10.71 21.63
N ASP A 181 -5.25 11.41 21.08
CA ASP A 181 -5.13 12.87 21.25
C ASP A 181 -6.30 13.62 20.62
N ILE A 182 -6.77 13.15 19.46
CA ILE A 182 -7.96 13.70 18.80
C ILE A 182 -9.25 12.94 19.17
N ARG A 183 -9.17 11.94 20.06
CA ARG A 183 -10.26 11.05 20.48
C ARG A 183 -10.98 10.46 19.27
N LEU A 184 -10.25 9.82 18.36
CA LEU A 184 -10.80 9.13 17.19
C LEU A 184 -10.61 7.63 17.35
N LEU A 185 -11.66 6.87 17.02
CA LEU A 185 -11.61 5.43 16.85
C LEU A 185 -12.19 5.12 15.46
N LEU A 186 -11.39 4.49 14.61
CA LEU A 186 -11.81 3.97 13.31
C LEU A 186 -11.81 2.44 13.36
N LEU A 187 -12.96 1.85 13.03
CA LEU A 187 -13.14 0.40 12.94
C LEU A 187 -13.51 0.02 11.51
N THR A 188 -12.88 -1.02 10.98
CA THR A 188 -13.19 -1.53 9.64
C THR A 188 -13.93 -2.87 9.73
N ASP A 189 -14.33 -3.42 8.58
CA ASP A 189 -14.84 -4.79 8.50
C ASP A 189 -13.90 -5.82 9.17
N ALA A 190 -12.59 -5.60 9.11
CA ALA A 190 -11.60 -6.51 9.69
C ALA A 190 -11.68 -6.57 11.22
N GLU A 191 -11.92 -5.45 11.89
CA GLU A 191 -12.07 -5.40 13.35
C GLU A 191 -13.48 -5.85 13.78
N ILE A 192 -14.51 -5.42 13.03
CA ILE A 192 -15.92 -5.68 13.37
C ILE A 192 -16.27 -7.16 13.16
N TYR A 193 -16.00 -7.69 11.97
CA TYR A 193 -16.41 -9.05 11.57
C TYR A 193 -15.26 -10.06 11.60
N GLY A 194 -14.01 -9.58 11.70
CA GLY A 194 -12.83 -10.42 11.56
C GLY A 194 -12.33 -10.43 10.12
N ARG A 195 -11.02 -10.66 9.92
CA ARG A 195 -10.42 -10.78 8.59
C ARG A 195 -11.04 -11.98 7.85
N GLN A 196 -11.88 -11.69 6.86
CA GLN A 196 -12.10 -12.62 5.75
C GLN A 196 -10.73 -12.83 5.08
N LYS A 197 -10.26 -14.07 4.98
CA LYS A 197 -9.11 -14.37 4.09
C LYS A 197 -9.49 -13.83 2.72
N LYS A 198 -8.81 -12.79 2.23
CA LYS A 198 -8.88 -12.43 0.82
C LYS A 198 -8.58 -13.72 0.07
N ARG A 199 -9.56 -14.29 -0.65
CA ARG A 199 -9.24 -15.30 -1.67
C ARG A 199 -8.18 -14.62 -2.52
N ARG A 200 -6.98 -15.20 -2.60
CA ARG A 200 -6.02 -14.81 -3.64
C ARG A 200 -6.82 -14.93 -4.93
N LEU A 201 -7.20 -13.80 -5.49
CA LEU A 201 -7.45 -13.72 -6.92
C LEU A 201 -6.07 -14.03 -7.48
N PHE A 202 -5.84 -15.32 -7.78
CA PHE A 202 -4.82 -15.63 -8.74
C PHE A 202 -5.19 -14.77 -9.95
N ALA A 203 -4.27 -13.89 -10.36
CA ALA A 203 -4.35 -13.36 -11.72
C ALA A 203 -4.63 -14.58 -12.60
N ALA A 204 -5.67 -14.51 -13.44
CA ALA A 204 -5.82 -15.52 -14.47
C ALA A 204 -4.44 -15.62 -15.10
N ALA A 205 -3.78 -16.77 -14.95
CA ALA A 205 -2.56 -17.01 -15.70
C ALA A 205 -2.91 -16.62 -17.13
N GLU A 206 -2.10 -15.77 -17.76
CA GLU A 206 -2.19 -15.65 -19.21
C GLU A 206 -2.26 -17.09 -19.71
N GLU A 207 -3.37 -17.44 -20.36
CA GLU A 207 -3.44 -18.68 -21.11
C GLU A 207 -2.34 -18.54 -22.14
N GLY A 208 -1.14 -19.01 -21.80
CA GLY A 208 -0.03 -19.13 -22.72
C GLY A 208 -0.59 -19.76 -23.99
N ALA A 209 -0.23 -19.15 -25.13
CA ALA A 209 -0.86 -19.35 -26.42
C ALA A 209 -1.47 -20.75 -26.57
N ARG A 210 -2.79 -20.86 -26.38
CA ARG A 210 -3.51 -22.08 -26.71
C ARG A 210 -3.17 -22.36 -28.16
N ILE A 211 -2.55 -23.51 -28.43
CA ILE A 211 -2.29 -23.98 -29.78
C ILE A 211 -3.65 -24.02 -30.48
N ALA A 212 -3.92 -23.03 -31.33
CA ALA A 212 -5.21 -22.86 -31.97
C ALA A 212 -5.43 -23.92 -33.06
N SER A 213 -4.35 -24.58 -33.50
CA SER A 213 -4.39 -25.64 -34.50
C SER A 213 -3.27 -26.67 -34.28
N TYR A 214 -3.61 -27.96 -34.34
CA TYR A 214 -2.65 -29.08 -34.28
C TYR A 214 -1.56 -29.04 -35.38
N THR A 215 -1.66 -28.14 -36.35
CA THR A 215 -0.72 -27.98 -37.47
C THR A 215 0.52 -27.16 -37.14
N ASP A 216 0.56 -26.49 -35.99
CA ASP A 216 1.69 -25.65 -35.57
C ASP A 216 2.75 -26.41 -34.76
N LEU A 217 2.60 -27.74 -34.61
CA LEU A 217 3.53 -28.59 -33.87
C LEU A 217 4.52 -29.26 -34.83
N VAL A 218 5.81 -29.11 -34.55
CA VAL A 218 6.90 -29.81 -35.23
C VAL A 218 7.30 -31.03 -34.39
N PRO A 219 7.67 -32.17 -35.00
CA PRO A 219 8.22 -33.30 -34.25
C PRO A 219 9.43 -32.87 -33.40
N GLY A 220 9.27 -32.92 -32.07
CA GLY A 220 10.28 -32.48 -31.09
C GLY A 220 9.83 -31.35 -30.16
N ASP A 221 8.66 -30.76 -30.41
CA ASP A 221 8.09 -29.73 -29.52
C ASP A 221 7.55 -30.32 -28.22
N TYR A 222 7.89 -29.68 -27.10
CA TYR A 222 7.44 -30.07 -25.77
C TYR A 222 6.04 -29.51 -25.48
N VAL A 223 5.12 -30.40 -25.14
CA VAL A 223 3.73 -30.07 -24.79
C VAL A 223 3.49 -30.41 -23.32
N VAL A 224 2.82 -29.50 -22.61
CA VAL A 224 2.51 -29.70 -21.18
C VAL A 224 1.08 -30.16 -21.02
N HIS A 225 0.89 -31.41 -20.60
CA HIS A 225 -0.43 -31.91 -20.26
C HIS A 225 -0.74 -31.59 -18.79
N VAL A 226 -1.91 -30.99 -18.54
CA VAL A 226 -2.34 -30.47 -17.22
C VAL A 226 -2.26 -31.51 -16.10
N ASN A 227 -2.39 -32.80 -16.44
CA ASN A 227 -2.33 -33.91 -15.48
C ASN A 227 -1.00 -34.70 -15.46
N HIS A 228 -0.12 -34.52 -16.47
CA HIS A 228 1.00 -35.46 -16.70
C HIS A 228 2.38 -34.79 -16.91
N GLY A 229 2.46 -33.46 -17.03
CA GLY A 229 3.73 -32.72 -17.14
C GLY A 229 4.20 -32.53 -18.59
N VAL A 230 5.47 -32.11 -18.74
CA VAL A 230 6.14 -31.74 -20.00
C VAL A 230 6.57 -33.01 -20.75
N GLY A 231 6.20 -33.15 -22.04
CA GLY A 231 6.62 -34.25 -22.91
C GLY A 231 6.81 -33.81 -24.34
#